data_AF-A0A936BUL8-F1
#
_entry.id   AF-A0A936BUL8-F1
#
_cell.length_a   1.000
_cell.length_b   1.000
_cell.length_c   1.000
_cell.angle_alpha   90.00
_cell.angle_beta   90.00
_cell.angle_gamma   90.00
#
_symmetry.space_group_name_H-M   'P 1'
#
loop_
_entity.id
_entity.type
_entity.pdbx_description
1 polymer ?
#
loop_
_entity_poly.entity_id
_entity_poly.type
_entity_poly.pdbx_seq_one_letter_code
_entity_poly.pdbx_strand_id
1 'polypeptide(L)'
;MRFTDFEALGRRLEAEVPPQFLDGVAGIEVSRKVLPHPTRAEIYTLGECIPVPAEAGGGDEGIQSRVVLYHGSFRALAQYHHDFDWRAEAWETLTHELRHHLEWRARAPDLEAFDWAAEQNFARLDGEAFDPLFHLSAEPVVKGVFRLDDDFFLDQPVREVPAEVRFDWHGARYRIPAPEGTTLPALLSVTGVAEPPPGELIVVLRRTPGLMALFRKADGPPFQEQVRAVPVA
;
A
#
# COMPACT_ATOMS: atom_id res chain seq x y z
N MET A 1 17.02 -31.64 -18.01
CA MET A 1 17.07 -32.16 -16.63
C MET A 1 15.76 -32.86 -16.27
N ARG A 2 15.78 -33.98 -15.53
CA ARG A 2 14.53 -34.65 -15.07
C ARG A 2 13.91 -33.85 -13.91
N PHE A 3 12.61 -34.03 -13.68
CA PHE A 3 11.87 -33.32 -12.63
C PHE A 3 12.49 -33.47 -11.24
N THR A 4 12.80 -34.70 -10.83
CA THR A 4 13.40 -34.98 -9.52
C THR A 4 14.78 -34.35 -9.34
N ASP A 5 15.56 -34.26 -10.42
CA ASP A 5 16.87 -33.62 -10.42
C ASP A 5 16.72 -32.10 -10.29
N PHE A 6 15.66 -31.53 -10.90
CA PHE A 6 15.33 -30.11 -10.80
C PHE A 6 14.73 -29.73 -9.43
N GLU A 7 13.94 -30.60 -8.80
CA GLU A 7 13.52 -30.44 -7.40
C GLU A 7 14.73 -30.41 -6.46
N ALA A 8 15.68 -31.33 -6.66
CA ALA A 8 16.92 -31.34 -5.89
C ALA A 8 17.78 -30.10 -6.16
N LEU A 9 17.77 -29.56 -7.38
CA LEU A 9 18.38 -28.27 -7.70
C LEU A 9 17.70 -27.12 -6.95
N GLY A 10 16.37 -27.03 -6.99
CA GLY A 10 15.60 -25.99 -6.27
C GLY A 10 15.93 -25.95 -4.78
N ARG A 11 15.93 -27.10 -4.11
CA ARG A 11 16.32 -27.21 -2.69
C ARG A 11 17.77 -26.77 -2.41
N ARG A 12 18.69 -27.03 -3.34
CA ARG A 12 20.08 -26.55 -3.20
C ARG A 12 20.18 -25.05 -3.37
N LEU A 13 19.47 -24.48 -4.36
CA LEU A 13 19.44 -23.04 -4.58
C LEU A 13 18.81 -22.31 -3.39
N GLU A 14 17.70 -22.80 -2.86
CA GLU A 14 17.09 -22.29 -1.63
C GLU A 14 18.08 -22.26 -0.46
N ALA A 15 18.85 -23.33 -0.25
CA ALA A 15 19.87 -23.39 0.80
C ALA A 15 21.04 -22.41 0.59
N GLU A 16 21.24 -21.90 -0.63
CA GLU A 16 22.23 -20.88 -0.95
C GLU A 16 21.69 -19.45 -0.78
N VAL A 17 20.36 -19.27 -0.72
CA VAL A 17 19.74 -17.95 -0.50
C VAL A 17 19.99 -17.54 0.97
N PRO A 18 20.51 -16.33 1.22
CA PRO A 18 20.63 -15.81 2.58
C PRO A 18 19.27 -15.79 3.29
N PRO A 19 19.15 -16.30 4.53
CA PRO A 19 17.86 -16.49 5.20
C PRO A 19 16.99 -15.23 5.30
N GLN A 20 17.60 -14.05 5.38
CA GLN A 20 16.87 -12.78 5.43
C GLN A 20 16.04 -12.48 4.17
N PHE A 21 16.38 -13.08 3.03
CA PHE A 21 15.61 -12.92 1.79
C PHE A 21 14.48 -13.95 1.65
N LEU A 22 14.42 -14.92 2.55
CA LEU A 22 13.33 -15.92 2.63
C LEU A 22 12.30 -15.56 3.69
N ASP A 23 12.51 -14.48 4.45
CA ASP A 23 11.58 -14.04 5.47
C ASP A 23 10.23 -13.66 4.84
N GLY A 24 9.12 -14.24 5.33
CA GLY A 24 7.79 -14.16 4.73
C GLY A 24 7.57 -15.05 3.49
N VAL A 25 8.55 -15.86 3.07
CA VAL A 25 8.35 -16.87 2.02
C VAL A 25 7.93 -18.19 2.67
N ALA A 26 6.69 -18.62 2.43
CA ALA A 26 6.14 -19.87 2.95
C ALA A 26 6.85 -21.11 2.38
N GLY A 27 7.43 -21.00 1.19
CA GLY A 27 8.29 -22.02 0.61
C GLY A 27 8.63 -21.77 -0.85
N ILE A 28 9.61 -22.54 -1.34
CA ILE A 28 9.97 -22.62 -2.76
C ILE A 28 9.56 -23.99 -3.28
N GLU A 29 8.60 -24.02 -4.20
CA GLU A 29 8.06 -25.26 -4.78
C GLU A 29 8.45 -25.43 -6.24
N VAL A 30 8.48 -26.67 -6.70
CA VAL A 30 8.69 -26.99 -8.11
C VAL A 30 7.43 -27.64 -8.69
N SER A 31 6.94 -27.08 -9.78
CA SER A 31 5.73 -27.54 -10.46
C SER A 31 6.05 -28.18 -11.81
N ARG A 32 5.33 -29.26 -12.17
CA ARG A 32 5.43 -29.91 -13.50
C ARG A 32 4.74 -29.12 -14.61
N LYS A 33 3.98 -28.07 -14.28
CA LYS A 33 3.20 -27.29 -15.25
C LYS A 33 4.11 -26.59 -16.25
N VAL A 34 3.57 -26.34 -17.43
CA VAL A 34 4.14 -25.47 -18.47
C VAL A 34 3.23 -24.27 -18.57
N LEU A 35 3.79 -23.06 -18.45
CA LEU A 35 3.04 -21.81 -18.54
C LEU A 35 3.61 -20.98 -19.70
N PRO A 36 3.03 -21.08 -20.92
CA PRO A 36 3.40 -20.22 -22.02
C PRO A 36 2.90 -18.80 -21.79
N HIS A 37 3.61 -17.80 -22.32
CA HIS A 37 3.17 -16.42 -22.29
C HIS A 37 1.88 -16.26 -23.13
N PRO A 38 0.86 -15.55 -22.62
CA PRO A 38 -0.48 -15.53 -23.24
C PRO A 38 -0.49 -14.96 -24.67
N THR A 39 0.48 -14.10 -25.02
CA THR A 39 0.50 -13.39 -26.32
C THR A 39 1.79 -13.54 -27.12
N ARG A 40 2.80 -14.25 -26.60
CA ARG A 40 4.11 -14.37 -27.25
C ARG A 40 4.49 -15.85 -27.32
N ALA A 41 4.60 -16.36 -28.55
CA ALA A 41 5.10 -17.71 -28.78
C ALA A 41 6.53 -17.84 -28.22
N GLU A 42 6.90 -19.03 -27.77
CA GLU A 42 8.26 -19.39 -27.31
C GLU A 42 8.74 -18.70 -26.02
N ILE A 43 7.91 -17.85 -25.40
CA ILE A 43 8.16 -17.29 -24.07
C ILE A 43 7.37 -18.10 -23.04
N TYR A 44 8.01 -18.40 -21.91
CA TYR A 44 7.41 -19.16 -20.82
C TYR A 44 7.63 -18.46 -19.48
N THR A 45 6.63 -18.52 -18.61
CA THR A 45 6.78 -18.15 -17.20
C THR A 45 7.56 -19.25 -16.49
N LEU A 46 8.80 -18.93 -16.11
CA LEU A 46 9.72 -19.87 -15.47
C LEU A 46 9.48 -19.97 -13.97
N GLY A 47 9.16 -18.85 -13.33
CA GLY A 47 8.81 -18.79 -11.91
C GLY A 47 7.69 -17.80 -11.65
N GLU A 48 7.14 -17.87 -10.44
CA GLU A 48 6.11 -16.95 -9.98
C GLU A 48 6.14 -16.86 -8.45
N CYS A 49 6.13 -15.63 -7.94
CA CYS A 49 5.84 -15.31 -6.54
C CYS A 49 4.32 -15.17 -6.36
N ILE A 50 3.72 -16.10 -5.62
CA ILE A 50 2.27 -16.16 -5.40
C ILE A 50 1.97 -15.73 -3.96
N PRO A 51 1.19 -14.66 -3.74
CA PRO A 51 0.71 -14.32 -2.40
C PRO A 51 -0.09 -15.47 -1.80
N VAL A 52 0.17 -15.80 -0.55
CA VAL A 52 -0.59 -16.80 0.21
C VAL A 52 -1.17 -16.15 1.47
N PRO A 53 -2.37 -16.55 1.92
CA PRO A 53 -2.92 -16.05 3.17
C PRO A 53 -1.96 -16.35 4.31
N ALA A 54 -1.68 -15.35 5.17
CA ALA A 54 -0.90 -15.58 6.38
C ALA A 54 -1.64 -16.60 7.28
N GLU A 55 -0.93 -17.61 7.77
CA GLU A 55 -1.56 -18.59 8.66
C GLU A 55 -1.98 -17.95 9.99
N ALA A 56 -3.25 -18.12 10.35
CA ALA A 56 -3.81 -17.59 11.59
C ALA A 56 -3.07 -18.17 12.81
N GLY A 57 -2.28 -17.33 13.48
CA GLY A 57 -1.51 -17.70 14.70
C GLY A 57 0.02 -17.73 14.52
N GLY A 58 0.54 -17.49 13.32
CA GLY A 58 1.96 -17.19 13.10
C GLY A 58 2.23 -15.71 13.36
N GLY A 59 3.14 -15.38 14.27
CA GLY A 59 3.33 -14.03 14.80
C GLY A 59 3.93 -12.97 13.87
N ASP A 60 3.83 -13.13 12.55
CA ASP A 60 4.17 -12.08 11.58
C ASP A 60 2.93 -11.80 10.72
N GLU A 61 2.27 -10.67 10.99
CA GLU A 61 1.02 -10.22 10.34
C GLU A 61 1.24 -9.74 8.88
N GLY A 62 2.44 -9.93 8.30
CA GLY A 62 2.80 -9.42 6.98
C GLY A 62 2.49 -10.35 5.79
N ILE A 63 2.59 -9.79 4.57
CA ILE A 63 2.40 -10.52 3.30
C ILE A 63 3.30 -11.76 3.25
N GLN A 64 2.68 -12.94 3.22
CA GLN A 64 3.34 -14.19 2.90
C GLN A 64 3.24 -14.49 1.42
N SER A 65 4.28 -15.10 0.87
CA SER A 65 4.28 -15.56 -0.51
C SER A 65 4.87 -16.96 -0.64
N ARG A 66 4.53 -17.64 -1.72
CA ARG A 66 5.15 -18.89 -2.13
C ARG A 66 5.77 -18.69 -3.50
N VAL A 67 7.04 -19.06 -3.63
CA VAL A 67 7.72 -19.04 -4.93
C VAL A 67 7.53 -20.40 -5.59
N VAL A 68 7.10 -20.41 -6.85
CA VAL A 68 6.95 -21.63 -7.65
C VAL A 68 7.89 -21.56 -8.84
N LEU A 69 8.70 -22.60 -9.06
CA LEU A 69 9.50 -22.79 -10.27
C LEU A 69 8.84 -23.85 -11.17
N TYR A 70 8.52 -23.48 -12.41
CA TYR A 70 7.78 -24.32 -13.35
C TYR A 70 8.73 -25.18 -14.20
N HIS A 71 9.11 -26.36 -13.72
CA HIS A 71 9.99 -27.31 -14.44
C HIS A 71 9.54 -27.57 -15.89
N GLY A 72 8.24 -27.63 -16.13
CA GLY A 72 7.70 -27.79 -17.47
C GLY A 72 8.08 -26.62 -18.40
N SER A 73 7.97 -25.38 -17.90
CA SER A 73 8.39 -24.16 -18.61
C SER A 73 9.90 -24.14 -18.86
N PHE A 74 10.72 -24.46 -17.86
CA PHE A 74 12.18 -24.59 -18.03
C PHE A 74 12.56 -25.62 -19.09
N ARG A 75 11.88 -26.77 -19.10
CA ARG A 75 12.09 -27.81 -20.10
C ARG A 75 11.68 -27.35 -21.50
N ALA A 76 10.58 -26.63 -21.62
CA ALA A 76 10.14 -26.10 -22.90
C ALA A 76 11.16 -25.07 -23.43
N LEU A 77 11.61 -24.14 -22.59
CA LEU A 77 12.65 -23.18 -22.94
C LEU A 77 13.97 -23.87 -23.34
N ALA A 78 14.41 -24.87 -22.57
CA ALA A 78 15.63 -25.63 -22.86
C ALA A 78 15.62 -26.38 -24.20
N GLN A 79 14.45 -26.61 -24.83
CA GLN A 79 14.39 -27.21 -26.18
C GLN A 79 14.87 -26.25 -27.26
N TYR A 80 14.83 -24.93 -27.01
CA TYR A 80 15.25 -23.89 -27.95
C TYR A 80 16.72 -23.49 -27.76
N HIS A 81 17.37 -23.91 -26.67
CA HIS A 81 18.74 -23.51 -26.31
C HIS A 81 19.63 -24.74 -26.06
N HIS A 82 20.56 -25.00 -26.98
CA HIS A 82 21.45 -26.18 -26.92
C HIS A 82 22.40 -26.19 -25.71
N ASP A 83 22.75 -25.00 -25.19
CA ASP A 83 23.64 -24.81 -24.04
C ASP A 83 22.88 -24.32 -22.79
N PHE A 84 21.62 -24.74 -22.61
CA PHE A 84 20.78 -24.28 -21.50
C PHE A 84 21.40 -24.61 -20.13
N ASP A 85 21.87 -23.58 -19.43
CA ASP A 85 22.40 -23.70 -18.07
C ASP A 85 21.24 -23.71 -17.05
N TRP A 86 20.77 -24.91 -16.77
CA TRP A 86 19.69 -25.15 -15.81
C TRP A 86 19.90 -24.52 -14.44
N ARG A 87 21.16 -24.42 -13.97
CA ARG A 87 21.45 -23.87 -12.65
C ARG A 87 21.40 -22.35 -12.70
N ALA A 88 22.06 -21.74 -13.69
CA ALA A 88 22.07 -20.28 -13.83
C ALA A 88 20.65 -19.73 -14.03
N GLU A 89 19.87 -20.34 -14.93
CA GLU A 89 18.50 -19.95 -15.24
C GLU A 89 17.57 -20.10 -14.03
N ALA A 90 17.70 -21.20 -13.28
CA ALA A 90 16.91 -21.41 -12.06
C ALA A 90 17.30 -20.44 -10.94
N TRP A 91 18.58 -20.08 -10.82
CA TRP A 91 19.04 -19.09 -9.86
C TRP A 91 18.55 -17.68 -10.20
N GLU A 92 18.64 -17.28 -11.47
CA GLU A 92 18.12 -15.99 -11.93
C GLU A 92 16.61 -15.90 -11.70
N THR A 93 15.87 -16.94 -12.06
CA THR A 93 14.41 -17.00 -11.83
C THR A 93 14.09 -16.90 -10.35
N LEU A 94 14.74 -17.73 -9.50
CA LEU A 94 14.48 -17.70 -8.05
C LEU A 94 14.77 -16.32 -7.45
N THR A 95 15.92 -15.74 -7.77
CA THR A 95 16.30 -14.41 -7.24
C THR A 95 15.41 -13.29 -7.76
N HIS A 96 14.84 -13.42 -8.98
CA HIS A 96 13.82 -12.52 -9.50
C HIS A 96 12.54 -12.57 -8.67
N GLU A 97 12.00 -13.78 -8.43
CA GLU A 97 10.76 -13.94 -7.65
C GLU A 97 10.94 -13.49 -6.20
N LEU A 98 12.11 -13.76 -5.60
CA LEU A 98 12.43 -13.27 -4.26
C LEU A 98 12.54 -11.74 -4.21
N ARG A 99 13.03 -11.08 -5.28
CA ARG A 99 13.00 -9.62 -5.38
C ARG A 99 11.56 -9.11 -5.37
N HIS A 100 10.64 -9.72 -6.12
CA HIS A 100 9.23 -9.35 -6.11
C HIS A 100 8.59 -9.52 -4.73
N HIS A 101 8.90 -10.61 -4.04
CA HIS A 101 8.48 -10.81 -2.65
C HIS A 101 8.95 -9.66 -1.74
N LEU A 102 10.23 -9.29 -1.82
CA LEU A 102 10.78 -8.19 -1.01
C LEU A 102 10.16 -6.84 -1.36
N GLU A 103 9.90 -6.57 -2.64
CA GLU A 103 9.20 -5.36 -3.10
C GLU A 103 7.78 -5.28 -2.55
N TRP A 104 7.05 -6.40 -2.53
CA TRP A 104 5.73 -6.48 -1.89
C TRP A 104 5.81 -6.31 -0.38
N ARG A 105 6.70 -7.02 0.31
CA ARG A 105 6.88 -6.86 1.77
C ARG A 105 7.30 -5.45 2.16
N ALA A 106 8.14 -4.79 1.36
CA ALA A 106 8.54 -3.41 1.61
C ALA A 106 7.37 -2.43 1.52
N ARG A 107 6.33 -2.75 0.73
CA ARG A 107 5.10 -1.97 0.59
C ARG A 107 3.92 -2.53 1.40
N ALA A 108 4.07 -3.69 2.04
CA ALA A 108 3.01 -4.32 2.83
C ALA A 108 2.53 -3.43 3.98
N PRO A 109 3.42 -2.80 4.78
CA PRO A 109 2.97 -1.86 5.81
C PRO A 109 2.21 -0.67 5.23
N ASP A 110 2.60 -0.18 4.05
CA ASP A 110 1.90 0.92 3.38
C ASP A 110 0.51 0.48 2.86
N LEU A 111 0.37 -0.78 2.41
CA LEU A 111 -0.91 -1.35 1.96
C LEU A 111 -1.86 -1.60 3.13
N GLU A 112 -1.39 -2.20 4.23
CA GLU A 112 -2.20 -2.39 5.45
C GLU A 112 -2.62 -1.04 6.05
N ALA A 113 -1.72 -0.06 6.06
CA ALA A 113 -2.02 1.30 6.49
C ALA A 113 -3.05 1.98 5.58
N PHE A 114 -2.96 1.76 4.27
CA PHE A 114 -3.92 2.28 3.29
C PHE A 114 -5.30 1.61 3.43
N ASP A 115 -5.37 0.29 3.57
CA ASP A 115 -6.62 -0.46 3.76
C ASP A 115 -7.30 -0.03 5.07
N TRP A 116 -6.54 0.09 6.16
CA TRP A 116 -7.04 0.64 7.41
C TRP A 116 -7.57 2.07 7.24
N ALA A 117 -6.83 2.94 6.53
CA ALA A 117 -7.28 4.30 6.25
C ALA A 117 -8.57 4.32 5.42
N ALA A 118 -8.71 3.43 4.44
CA ALA A 118 -9.92 3.26 3.63
C ALA A 118 -11.12 2.86 4.49
N GLU A 119 -10.96 1.86 5.37
CA GLU A 119 -11.99 1.46 6.33
C GLU A 119 -12.42 2.61 7.25
N GLN A 120 -11.46 3.39 7.77
CA GLN A 120 -11.77 4.58 8.58
C GLN A 120 -12.52 5.65 7.78
N ASN A 121 -12.19 5.83 6.50
CA ASN A 121 -12.89 6.78 5.63
C ASN A 121 -14.32 6.31 5.31
N PHE A 122 -14.55 5.02 5.12
CA PHE A 122 -15.91 4.47 5.00
C PHE A 122 -16.72 4.71 6.28
N ALA A 123 -16.14 4.39 7.45
CA ALA A 123 -16.78 4.66 8.74
C ALA A 123 -17.10 6.16 8.91
N ARG A 124 -16.21 7.06 8.47
CA ARG A 124 -16.47 8.52 8.45
C ARG A 124 -17.69 8.87 7.61
N LEU A 125 -17.77 8.34 6.39
CA LEU A 125 -18.87 8.61 5.44
C LEU A 125 -20.21 8.06 5.94
N ASP A 126 -20.19 6.90 6.58
CA ASP A 126 -21.39 6.27 7.16
C ASP A 126 -21.81 6.90 8.51
N GLY A 127 -21.03 7.85 9.02
CA GLY A 127 -21.28 8.51 10.31
C GLY A 127 -21.01 7.62 11.52
N GLU A 128 -20.25 6.55 11.33
CA GLU A 128 -19.78 5.67 12.38
C GLU A 128 -18.57 6.26 13.12
N ALA A 129 -18.08 5.57 14.15
CA ALA A 129 -16.88 5.99 14.85
C ALA A 129 -15.63 5.66 14.02
N PHE A 130 -14.72 6.62 13.87
CA PHE A 130 -13.46 6.47 13.14
C PHE A 130 -12.32 7.23 13.83
N ASP A 131 -11.08 6.89 13.50
CA ASP A 131 -9.89 7.63 13.95
C ASP A 131 -9.71 8.91 13.10
N PRO A 132 -9.82 10.13 13.65
CA PRO A 132 -9.68 11.38 12.89
C PRO A 132 -8.31 11.63 12.25
N LEU A 133 -7.31 10.80 12.54
CA LEU A 133 -5.96 10.90 11.98
C LEU A 133 -5.69 9.86 10.88
N PHE A 134 -6.72 9.13 10.44
CA PHE A 134 -6.55 8.04 9.47
C PHE A 134 -5.88 8.47 8.16
N HIS A 135 -6.10 9.72 7.72
CA HIS A 135 -5.56 10.26 6.49
C HIS A 135 -4.02 10.31 6.47
N LEU A 136 -3.37 10.28 7.64
CA LEU A 136 -1.90 10.23 7.71
C LEU A 136 -1.32 8.88 7.28
N SER A 137 -2.16 7.85 7.22
CA SER A 137 -1.84 6.50 6.72
C SER A 137 -2.17 6.33 5.23
N ALA A 138 -2.73 7.35 4.58
CA ALA A 138 -3.04 7.34 3.15
C ALA A 138 -1.82 7.73 2.29
N GLU A 139 -1.95 7.66 0.95
CA GLU A 139 -0.84 7.93 0.03
C GLU A 139 -0.40 9.42 0.10
N PRO A 140 0.86 9.73 0.47
CA PRO A 140 1.33 11.11 0.48
C PRO A 140 1.58 11.61 -0.95
N VAL A 141 0.87 12.65 -1.36
CA VAL A 141 1.02 13.26 -2.70
C VAL A 141 2.14 14.30 -2.68
N VAL A 142 2.04 15.23 -1.72
CA VAL A 142 3.03 16.26 -1.42
C VAL A 142 2.95 16.56 0.08
N LYS A 143 3.89 17.34 0.61
CA LYS A 143 3.93 17.66 2.04
C LYS A 143 2.58 18.24 2.52
N GLY A 144 1.92 17.51 3.43
CA GLY A 144 0.65 17.91 4.03
C GLY A 144 -0.59 17.62 3.17
N VAL A 145 -0.45 16.89 2.06
CA VAL A 145 -1.58 16.45 1.22
C VAL A 145 -1.51 14.95 1.04
N PHE A 146 -2.58 14.28 1.41
CA PHE A 146 -2.72 12.83 1.35
C PHE A 146 -3.89 12.46 0.46
N ARG A 147 -3.79 11.33 -0.23
CA ARG A 147 -4.82 10.81 -1.13
C ARG A 147 -5.26 9.42 -0.69
N LEU A 148 -6.56 9.22 -0.64
CA LEU A 148 -7.19 7.94 -0.37
C LEU A 148 -8.24 7.72 -1.46
N ASP A 149 -7.99 6.77 -2.36
CA ASP A 149 -8.73 6.63 -3.61
C ASP A 149 -8.82 7.94 -4.41
N ASP A 150 -10.02 8.51 -4.50
CA ASP A 150 -10.34 9.75 -5.20
C ASP A 150 -10.46 10.96 -4.24
N ASP A 151 -10.39 10.73 -2.93
CA ASP A 151 -10.49 11.76 -1.89
C ASP A 151 -9.11 12.35 -1.56
N PHE A 152 -9.07 13.65 -1.28
CA PHE A 152 -7.85 14.38 -0.92
C PHE A 152 -7.98 15.04 0.45
N PHE A 153 -6.99 14.82 1.31
CA PHE A 153 -6.92 15.34 2.67
C PHE A 153 -5.77 16.34 2.81
N LEU A 154 -6.09 17.60 3.09
CA LEU A 154 -5.12 18.65 3.41
C LEU A 154 -4.92 18.71 4.92
N ASP A 155 -3.82 18.15 5.40
CA ASP A 155 -3.47 18.11 6.81
C ASP A 155 -2.96 19.47 7.30
N GLN A 156 -3.67 20.06 8.26
CA GLN A 156 -3.32 21.34 8.87
C GLN A 156 -3.18 21.23 10.39
N PRO A 157 -1.96 21.03 10.89
CA PRO A 157 -1.67 21.11 12.31
C PRO A 157 -1.84 22.55 12.82
N VAL A 158 -2.78 22.76 13.74
CA VAL A 158 -3.09 24.06 14.35
C VAL A 158 -2.97 23.99 15.87
N ARG A 159 -2.74 25.13 16.54
CA ARG A 159 -2.72 25.18 18.02
C ARG A 159 -4.12 25.26 18.61
N GLU A 160 -4.98 26.02 17.95
CA GLU A 160 -6.37 26.30 18.26
C GLU A 160 -7.16 26.43 16.95
N VAL A 161 -8.48 26.38 17.02
CA VAL A 161 -9.34 26.55 15.84
C VAL A 161 -9.13 27.97 15.30
N PRO A 162 -8.63 28.13 14.06
CA PRO A 162 -8.46 29.44 13.47
C PRO A 162 -9.83 30.03 13.12
N ALA A 163 -9.98 31.35 13.17
CA ALA A 163 -11.21 32.01 12.70
C ALA A 163 -11.45 31.80 11.18
N GLU A 164 -10.36 31.65 10.42
CA GLU A 164 -10.37 31.43 8.98
C GLU A 164 -9.31 30.38 8.64
N VAL A 165 -9.73 29.33 7.94
CA VAL A 165 -8.88 28.27 7.41
C VAL A 165 -8.43 28.67 6.01
N ARG A 166 -7.12 28.61 5.74
CA ARG A 166 -6.55 28.93 4.43
C ARG A 166 -5.80 27.74 3.88
N PHE A 167 -5.96 27.47 2.59
CA PHE A 167 -5.27 26.37 1.93
C PHE A 167 -5.03 26.70 0.45
N ASP A 168 -4.10 25.97 -0.16
CA ASP A 168 -3.75 26.09 -1.57
C ASP A 168 -4.25 24.84 -2.31
N TRP A 169 -4.90 25.03 -3.47
CA TRP A 169 -5.42 23.94 -4.30
C TRP A 169 -5.34 24.31 -5.78
N HIS A 170 -4.70 23.45 -6.59
CA HIS A 170 -4.43 23.69 -8.02
C HIS A 170 -3.91 25.10 -8.34
N GLY A 171 -2.94 25.60 -7.56
CA GLY A 171 -2.29 26.89 -7.79
C GLY A 171 -3.10 28.13 -7.39
N ALA A 172 -4.33 27.95 -6.90
CA ALA A 172 -5.13 29.02 -6.30
C ALA A 172 -5.16 28.90 -4.77
N ARG A 173 -5.22 30.05 -4.10
CA ARG A 173 -5.38 30.12 -2.64
C ARG A 173 -6.84 30.32 -2.28
N TYR A 174 -7.30 29.58 -1.30
CA TYR A 174 -8.67 29.60 -0.83
C TYR A 174 -8.73 29.87 0.67
N ARG A 175 -9.90 30.35 1.10
CA ARG A 175 -10.25 30.51 2.50
C ARG A 175 -11.63 29.97 2.80
N ILE A 176 -11.80 29.49 4.03
CA ILE A 176 -13.06 29.02 4.60
C ILE A 176 -13.20 29.68 5.98
N PRO A 177 -14.29 30.39 6.28
CA PRO A 177 -14.60 30.77 7.66
C PRO A 177 -14.79 29.50 8.49
N ALA A 178 -14.14 29.40 9.65
CA ALA A 178 -14.34 28.23 10.50
C ALA A 178 -15.80 28.20 11.00
N PRO A 179 -16.52 27.07 10.80
CA PRO A 179 -17.90 26.98 11.23
C PRO A 179 -18.08 27.20 12.74
N GLU A 180 -19.23 27.73 13.12
CA GLU A 180 -19.55 27.91 14.54
C GLU A 180 -19.59 26.55 15.26
N GLY A 181 -18.98 26.47 16.43
CA GLY A 181 -18.92 25.22 17.21
C GLY A 181 -17.85 24.23 16.76
N THR A 182 -16.98 24.59 15.81
CA THR A 182 -15.85 23.74 15.39
C THR A 182 -15.01 23.31 16.61
N THR A 183 -14.82 22.00 16.78
CA THR A 183 -13.91 21.40 17.75
C THR A 183 -12.78 20.66 17.03
N LEU A 184 -11.62 20.49 17.69
CA LEU A 184 -10.50 19.74 17.12
C LEU A 184 -10.50 18.30 17.64
N PRO A 185 -10.23 17.30 16.78
CA PRO A 185 -9.99 17.42 15.33
C PRO A 185 -11.26 17.71 14.52
N ALA A 186 -11.11 18.47 13.43
CA ALA A 186 -12.19 18.81 12.50
C ALA A 186 -11.85 18.36 11.08
N LEU A 187 -12.81 17.74 10.40
CA LEU A 187 -12.74 17.38 8.98
C LEU A 187 -13.76 18.22 8.23
N LEU A 188 -13.28 19.11 7.37
CA LEU A 188 -14.11 20.05 6.64
C LEU A 188 -14.17 19.66 5.17
N SER A 189 -15.31 19.11 4.71
CA SER A 189 -15.51 18.77 3.29
C SER A 189 -15.74 20.04 2.48
N VAL A 190 -14.82 20.33 1.57
CA VAL A 190 -14.73 21.61 0.87
C VAL A 190 -15.45 21.55 -0.47
N THR A 191 -16.30 22.55 -0.70
CA THR A 191 -16.93 22.84 -1.99
C THR A 191 -16.53 24.22 -2.50
N GLY A 192 -16.77 24.52 -3.79
CA GLY A 192 -16.58 25.87 -4.34
C GLY A 192 -15.16 26.22 -4.80
N VAL A 193 -14.25 25.25 -4.82
CA VAL A 193 -12.96 25.37 -5.53
C VAL A 193 -13.18 25.33 -7.05
N ALA A 194 -12.29 25.97 -7.82
CA ALA A 194 -12.43 26.06 -9.27
C ALA A 194 -12.28 24.70 -9.99
N GLU A 195 -11.38 23.85 -9.51
CA GLU A 195 -11.09 22.53 -10.05
C GLU A 195 -11.25 21.48 -8.93
N PRO A 196 -12.46 20.98 -8.64
CA PRO A 196 -12.65 19.99 -7.58
C PRO A 196 -12.01 18.63 -7.95
N PRO A 197 -11.52 17.84 -6.97
CA PRO A 197 -11.09 16.47 -7.22
C PRO A 197 -12.27 15.56 -7.63
N PRO A 198 -12.01 14.35 -8.14
CA PRO A 198 -13.07 13.38 -8.43
C PRO A 198 -13.89 12.96 -7.20
N GLY A 199 -13.24 12.84 -6.04
CA GLY A 199 -13.88 12.57 -4.74
C GLY A 199 -14.08 13.84 -3.90
N GLU A 200 -13.98 13.71 -2.58
CA GLU A 200 -14.05 14.83 -1.65
C GLU A 200 -12.69 15.55 -1.52
N LEU A 201 -12.74 16.87 -1.33
CA LEU A 201 -11.60 17.67 -0.88
C LEU A 201 -11.80 18.00 0.60
N ILE A 202 -11.01 17.42 1.49
CA ILE A 202 -11.17 17.58 2.94
C ILE A 202 -10.00 18.40 3.49
N VAL A 203 -10.29 19.45 4.25
CA VAL A 203 -9.27 20.10 5.09
C VAL A 203 -9.37 19.52 6.50
N VAL A 204 -8.29 18.94 6.99
CA VAL A 204 -8.23 18.33 8.32
C VAL A 204 -7.49 19.26 9.28
N LEU A 205 -8.22 19.81 10.25
CA LEU A 205 -7.65 20.60 11.33
C LEU A 205 -7.38 19.69 12.52
N ARG A 206 -6.13 19.59 12.95
CA ARG A 206 -5.76 18.80 14.14
C ARG A 206 -4.78 19.55 15.01
N ARG A 207 -4.73 19.21 16.30
CA ARG A 207 -3.72 19.78 17.18
C ARG A 207 -2.33 19.27 16.82
N THR A 208 -1.33 20.15 16.81
CA THR A 208 0.07 19.70 16.89
C THR A 208 0.28 18.90 18.18
N PRO A 209 0.84 17.69 18.13
CA PRO A 209 1.13 16.92 19.34
C PRO A 209 2.07 17.71 20.26
N GLY A 210 1.66 17.93 21.51
CA GLY A 210 2.52 18.47 22.56
C GLY A 210 2.85 17.37 23.58
N LEU A 211 3.90 17.56 24.38
CA LEU A 211 4.33 16.60 25.42
C LEU A 211 3.22 16.17 26.41
N MET A 212 2.17 16.98 26.57
CA MET A 212 1.02 16.71 27.45
C MET A 212 -0.17 16.00 26.74
N ALA A 213 -0.08 15.70 25.44
CA ALA A 213 -1.17 15.09 24.67
C ALA A 213 -1.52 13.66 25.13
N LEU A 214 -0.58 12.96 25.76
CA LEU A 214 -0.76 11.60 26.31
C LEU A 214 -1.80 11.49 27.44
N PHE A 215 -2.23 12.61 28.03
CA PHE A 215 -3.15 12.64 29.17
C PHE A 215 -4.56 13.16 28.84
N ARG A 216 -4.84 13.56 27.59
CA ARG A 216 -6.18 14.01 27.19
C ARG A 216 -6.95 12.88 26.52
N LYS A 217 -8.07 12.52 27.13
CA LYS A 217 -9.14 11.77 26.47
C LYS A 217 -9.73 12.68 25.38
N ALA A 218 -9.89 12.18 24.17
CA ALA A 218 -10.55 12.94 23.10
C ALA A 218 -12.00 13.22 23.50
N ASP A 219 -12.39 14.49 23.48
CA ASP A 219 -13.75 14.94 23.79
C ASP A 219 -14.64 14.76 22.56
N GLY A 220 -15.41 13.67 22.52
CA GLY A 220 -16.46 13.44 21.53
C GLY A 220 -15.98 13.03 20.12
N PRO A 221 -16.93 12.75 19.20
CA PRO A 221 -16.61 12.45 17.81
C PRO A 221 -15.96 13.68 17.13
N PRO A 222 -15.12 13.48 16.11
CA PRO A 222 -14.52 14.58 15.35
C PRO A 222 -15.59 15.49 14.76
N PHE A 223 -15.33 16.80 14.73
CA PHE A 223 -16.23 17.76 14.09
C PHE A 223 -16.21 17.53 12.58
N GLN A 224 -17.38 17.41 11.95
CA GLN A 224 -17.50 17.25 10.50
C GLN A 224 -18.54 18.22 9.95
N GLU A 225 -18.18 18.95 8.90
CA GLU A 225 -19.11 19.85 8.22
C GLU A 225 -18.69 20.08 6.76
N GLN A 226 -19.69 20.20 5.88
CA GLN A 226 -19.45 20.67 4.52
C GLN A 226 -19.37 22.19 4.51
N VAL A 227 -18.29 22.72 3.94
CA VAL A 227 -17.98 24.14 3.91
C VAL A 227 -17.74 24.62 2.49
N ARG A 228 -17.99 25.90 2.22
CA ARG A 228 -17.74 26.50 0.91
C ARG A 228 -16.49 27.39 0.95
N ALA A 229 -15.50 27.04 0.14
CA ALA A 229 -14.30 27.83 -0.05
C ALA A 229 -14.56 29.07 -0.92
N VAL A 230 -13.84 30.14 -0.59
CA VAL A 230 -13.81 31.38 -1.36
C VAL A 230 -12.37 31.65 -1.80
N PRO A 231 -12.13 31.99 -3.07
CA PRO A 231 -10.80 32.39 -3.53
C PRO A 231 -10.26 33.59 -2.74
N VAL A 232 -8.97 33.57 -2.44
CA VAL A 232 -8.22 34.71 -1.90
C VAL A 232 -7.59 35.44 -3.08
N ALA A 233 -7.90 36.73 -3.21
CA ALA A 233 -7.32 37.61 -4.22
C ALA A 233 -5.84 37.93 -3.94
#